data_AF-A0AAV4E0C1-F1
#
_entry.id   AF-A0AAV4E0C1-F1
#
_cell.length_a   1.000
_cell.length_b   1.000
_cell.length_c   1.000
_cell.angle_alpha   90.00
_cell.angle_beta   90.00
_cell.angle_gamma   90.00
#
_symmetry.space_group_name_H-M   'P 1'
#
loop_
_entity.id
_entity.type
_entity.pdbx_description
1 polymer ?
#
loop_
_entity_poly.entity_id
_entity_poly.type
_entity_poly.pdbx_seq_one_letter_code
_entity_poly.pdbx_strand_id
1 'polypeptide(L)'
;MTAKIEASEYANVMEFKKDFILMCNNATTYNRPETIYYKEAKRLLHLGIRQLSKEKLLHLKKTQSFLSSITLQELGFDESGHVIVEQTPSTQVKVDNQPRPADEP
;
A
#
# COMPACT_ATOMS: atom_id res chain seq x y z
N MET A 1 6.93 3.37 -6.60
CA MET A 1 6.83 3.56 -5.13
C MET A 1 8.09 4.17 -4.56
N THR A 2 9.29 3.62 -4.78
CA THR A 2 10.56 4.17 -4.24
C THR A 2 10.76 5.66 -4.55
N ALA A 3 10.60 6.06 -5.82
CA ALA A 3 10.70 7.46 -6.21
C ALA A 3 9.76 8.40 -5.43
N LYS A 4 8.49 7.98 -5.22
CA LYS A 4 7.51 8.74 -4.41
C LYS A 4 7.92 8.85 -2.94
N ILE A 5 8.56 7.81 -2.39
CA ILE A 5 9.06 7.82 -1.01
C ILE A 5 10.24 8.80 -0.89
N GLU A 6 11.22 8.70 -1.80
CA GLU A 6 12.40 9.58 -1.81
C GLU A 6 12.03 11.05 -2.05
N ALA A 7 11.01 11.29 -2.88
CA ALA A 7 10.46 12.62 -3.12
C ALA A 7 9.47 13.10 -2.03
N SER A 8 9.21 12.31 -0.99
CA SER A 8 8.24 12.63 0.09
C SER A 8 6.83 12.97 -0.43
N GLU A 9 6.39 12.27 -1.49
CA GLU A 9 5.07 12.48 -2.14
C GLU A 9 3.92 11.74 -1.46
N TYR A 10 4.19 10.99 -0.39
CA TYR A 10 3.15 10.43 0.47
C TYR A 10 2.98 11.33 1.67
N ALA A 11 1.81 11.96 1.81
CA ALA A 11 1.52 12.81 2.96
C ALA A 11 1.46 12.01 4.26
N ASN A 12 1.07 10.73 4.16
CA ASN A 12 1.03 9.83 5.29
C ASN A 12 1.12 8.35 4.88
N VAL A 13 1.33 7.47 5.86
CA VAL A 13 1.44 6.00 5.66
C VAL A 13 0.19 5.40 5.00
N MET A 14 -0.99 6.00 5.17
CA MET A 14 -2.23 5.49 4.58
C MET A 14 -2.27 5.72 3.07
N GLU A 15 -1.64 6.76 2.54
CA GLU A 15 -1.50 6.95 1.09
C GLU A 15 -0.56 5.92 0.47
N PHE A 16 0.59 5.65 1.11
CA PHE A 16 1.47 4.56 0.71
C PHE A 16 0.71 3.21 0.71
N LYS A 17 -0.11 2.97 1.74
CA LYS A 17 -0.93 1.76 1.83
C LYS A 17 -1.92 1.64 0.66
N LYS A 18 -2.54 2.74 0.21
CA LYS A 18 -3.44 2.74 -0.96
C LYS A 18 -2.70 2.29 -2.22
N ASP A 19 -1.53 2.86 -2.51
CA ASP A 19 -0.71 2.48 -3.67
C ASP A 19 -0.20 1.03 -3.57
N PHE A 20 0.17 0.58 -2.37
CA PHE A 20 0.57 -0.80 -2.13
C PHE A 20 -0.56 -1.78 -2.45
N ILE A 21 -1.78 -1.50 -1.97
CA ILE A 21 -2.96 -2.32 -2.26
C ILE A 21 -3.25 -2.32 -3.76
N LEU A 22 -3.19 -1.14 -4.40
CA LEU A 22 -3.41 -1.01 -5.84
C LEU A 22 -2.41 -1.85 -6.65
N MET A 23 -1.12 -1.81 -6.30
CA MET A 23 -0.10 -2.61 -6.97
C MET A 23 -0.38 -4.12 -6.87
N CYS A 24 -0.71 -4.61 -5.67
CA CYS A 24 -1.04 -6.03 -5.48
C CYS A 24 -2.34 -6.41 -6.20
N ASN A 25 -3.36 -5.54 -6.18
CA ASN A 25 -4.62 -5.77 -6.88
C ASN A 25 -4.43 -5.77 -8.40
N ASN A 26 -3.58 -4.90 -8.94
CA ASN A 26 -3.23 -4.94 -10.36
C ASN A 26 -2.57 -6.27 -10.70
N ALA A 27 -1.63 -6.74 -9.86
CA ALA A 27 -0.99 -8.03 -10.06
C ALA A 27 -1.99 -9.21 -10.00
N THR A 28 -2.99 -9.19 -9.12
CA THR A 28 -4.03 -10.25 -9.08
C THR A 28 -5.10 -10.10 -10.17
N THR A 29 -5.30 -8.90 -10.72
CA THR A 29 -6.26 -8.65 -11.80
C THR A 29 -5.71 -9.12 -13.15
N TYR A 30 -4.42 -8.86 -13.42
CA TYR A 30 -3.82 -9.14 -14.73
C TYR A 30 -3.16 -10.52 -14.83
N ASN A 31 -2.83 -11.17 -13.71
CA ASN A 31 -2.23 -12.50 -13.72
C ASN A 31 -3.25 -13.58 -13.35
N ARG A 32 -3.17 -14.74 -13.99
CA ARG A 32 -4.07 -15.86 -13.68
C ARG A 32 -3.78 -16.46 -12.29
N PRO A 33 -4.78 -16.97 -11.55
CA PRO A 33 -4.61 -17.52 -10.21
C PRO A 33 -3.55 -18.61 -10.05
N GLU A 34 -3.26 -19.34 -11.11
CA GLU A 34 -2.32 -20.45 -11.13
C GLU A 34 -0.86 -19.98 -11.14
N THR A 35 -0.61 -18.75 -11.61
CA THR A 35 0.72 -18.17 -11.76
C THR A 35 1.35 -17.81 -10.41
N ILE A 36 2.68 -17.83 -10.36
CA ILE A 36 3.44 -17.39 -9.18
C ILE A 36 3.19 -15.91 -8.86
N TYR A 37 3.03 -15.06 -9.88
CA TYR A 37 2.79 -13.62 -9.70
C TYR A 37 1.49 -13.35 -8.94
N TYR A 38 0.40 -14.04 -9.30
CA TYR A 38 -0.87 -13.90 -8.59
C TYR A 38 -0.76 -14.40 -7.14
N LYS A 39 -0.17 -15.58 -6.94
CA LYS A 39 -0.05 -16.22 -5.62
C LYS A 39 0.79 -15.37 -4.66
N GLU A 40 1.93 -14.88 -5.13
CA GLU A 40 2.81 -14.03 -4.35
C GLU A 40 2.22 -12.64 -4.11
N ALA A 41 1.55 -12.03 -5.10
CA ALA A 41 0.84 -10.75 -4.88
C ALA A 41 -0.25 -10.87 -3.81
N LYS A 42 -1.03 -11.97 -3.82
CA LYS A 42 -2.06 -12.22 -2.82
C LYS A 42 -1.47 -12.43 -1.42
N ARG A 43 -0.38 -13.19 -1.32
CA ARG A 43 0.35 -13.39 -0.05
C ARG A 43 0.93 -12.09 0.48
N LEU A 44 1.58 -11.31 -0.39
CA LEU A 44 2.17 -10.02 -0.08
C LEU A 44 1.11 -9.03 0.41
N LEU A 45 -0.03 -8.93 -0.29
CA LEU A 45 -1.16 -8.08 0.11
C LEU A 45 -1.66 -8.42 1.52
N HIS A 46 -1.87 -9.71 1.80
CA HIS A 46 -2.35 -10.15 3.11
C HIS A 46 -1.38 -9.78 4.23
N LEU A 47 -0.07 -10.01 4.03
CA LEU A 47 0.95 -9.64 5.00
C LEU A 47 1.03 -8.11 5.17
N GLY A 48 1.05 -7.38 4.06
CA GLY A 48 1.20 -5.92 4.06
C GLY A 48 0.04 -5.20 4.75
N ILE A 49 -1.21 -5.60 4.50
CA ILE A 49 -2.37 -4.99 5.18
C ILE A 49 -2.28 -5.18 6.70
N ARG A 50 -1.84 -6.35 7.16
CA ARG A 50 -1.69 -6.64 8.59
C ARG A 50 -0.56 -5.81 9.22
N GLN A 51 0.56 -5.66 8.51
CA GLN A 51 1.68 -4.83 8.97
C GLN A 51 1.34 -3.33 8.98
N LEU A 52 0.52 -2.88 8.03
CA LEU A 52 0.01 -1.50 7.91
C LEU A 52 -1.34 -1.32 8.60
N SER A 53 -1.64 -2.14 9.61
CA SER A 53 -2.83 -1.98 10.45
C SER A 53 -2.62 -0.88 11.48
N LYS A 54 -3.71 -0.21 11.88
CA LYS A 54 -3.69 0.81 12.94
C LYS A 54 -3.01 0.31 14.20
N GLU A 55 -3.40 -0.89 14.66
CA GLU A 55 -2.85 -1.51 15.85
C GLU A 55 -1.32 -1.69 15.73
N LYS A 56 -0.85 -2.25 14.61
CA LYS A 56 0.58 -2.50 14.41
C LYS A 56 1.39 -1.21 14.32
N LEU A 57 0.88 -0.20 13.61
CA LEU A 57 1.54 1.10 13.48
C LEU A 57 1.62 1.84 14.82
N LEU A 58 0.54 1.85 15.60
CA LEU A 58 0.54 2.46 16.93
C LEU A 58 1.44 1.70 17.90
N HIS A 59 1.48 0.37 17.83
CA HIS A 59 2.40 -0.44 18.62
C HIS A 59 3.86 -0.14 18.25
N LEU A 60 4.19 -0.07 16.96
CA LEU A 60 5.53 0.29 16.50
C LEU A 60 5.93 1.69 16.97
N LYS A 61 5.04 2.69 16.84
CA LYS A 61 5.28 4.05 17.37
C LYS A 61 5.58 4.05 18.88
N LYS A 62 4.90 3.21 19.66
CA LYS A 62 5.09 3.13 21.11
C LYS A 62 6.36 2.37 21.53
N THR A 63 6.75 1.35 20.77
CA THR A 63 7.82 0.42 21.15
C THR A 63 9.17 0.73 20.52
N GLN A 64 9.19 1.41 19.38
CA GLN A 64 10.42 1.72 18.66
C GLN A 64 10.85 3.15 18.95
N SER A 65 11.97 3.31 19.65
CA SER A 65 12.49 4.63 20.07
C SER A 65 12.69 5.60 18.91
N PHE A 66 13.10 5.11 17.73
CA PHE A 66 13.28 5.95 16.54
C PHE A 66 11.96 6.44 15.90
N LEU A 67 10.83 5.79 16.19
CA LEU A 67 9.50 6.21 15.73
C LEU A 67 8.80 7.13 16.73
N SER A 68 9.46 7.51 17.83
CA SER A 68 8.86 8.42 18.81
C SER A 68 8.51 9.78 18.18
N SER A 69 9.28 10.25 17.20
CA SER A 69 9.08 11.52 16.50
C SER A 69 7.96 11.52 15.46
N ILE A 70 7.50 10.36 14.97
CA ILE A 70 6.47 10.32 13.92
C ILE A 70 5.11 10.76 14.49
N THR A 71 4.45 11.72 13.89
CA THR A 71 3.14 12.21 14.33
C THR A 71 2.02 11.22 13.99
N LEU A 72 0.87 11.37 14.66
CA LEU A 72 -0.33 10.60 14.28
C LEU A 72 -0.79 10.94 12.85
N GLN A 73 -0.64 12.20 12.44
CA GLN A 73 -0.99 12.67 11.11
C GLN A 73 -0.10 12.03 10.03
N GLU A 74 1.21 11.92 10.25
CA GLU A 74 2.13 11.22 9.34
C GLU A 74 1.82 9.72 9.24
N LEU A 75 1.27 9.12 10.30
CA LEU A 75 0.74 7.76 10.25
C LEU A 75 -0.64 7.67 9.56
N GLY A 76 -1.29 8.80 9.32
CA GLY A 76 -2.62 8.91 8.70
C GLY A 76 -3.77 8.78 9.70
N PHE A 77 -3.56 9.15 10.96
CA PHE A 77 -4.56 9.16 12.02
C PHE A 77 -4.84 10.57 12.55
N ASP A 78 -6.09 10.86 12.87
CA ASP A 78 -6.48 12.07 13.60
C ASP A 78 -6.11 11.96 15.09
N GLU A 79 -6.36 13.03 15.86
CA GLU A 79 -6.11 13.08 17.31
C GLU A 79 -6.92 12.03 18.09
N SER A 80 -8.07 11.61 17.54
CA SER A 80 -8.91 10.54 18.09
C SER A 80 -8.44 9.13 17.67
N GLY A 81 -7.42 9.04 16.82
CA GLY A 81 -6.87 7.81 16.26
C GLY A 81 -7.68 7.22 15.10
N HIS A 82 -8.65 7.93 14.52
CA HIS A 82 -9.36 7.48 13.31
C HIS A 82 -8.51 7.75 12.06
N VAL A 83 -8.72 6.96 11.01
CA VAL A 83 -8.02 7.15 9.74
C VAL A 83 -8.47 8.45 9.09
N ILE A 84 -7.51 9.29 8.70
CA ILE A 84 -7.78 10.50 7.93
C ILE A 84 -8.20 10.08 6.53
N VAL A 85 -9.47 10.33 6.17
CA VAL A 85 -10.00 10.03 4.84
C VAL A 85 -9.84 11.26 3.95
N GLU A 86 -8.69 11.39 3.30
CA GLU A 86 -8.54 12.34 2.21
C GLU A 86 -9.11 11.75 0.90
N GLN A 87 -10.06 12.48 0.32
CA GLN A 87 -10.59 12.25 -1.02
C GLN A 87 -9.53 12.66 -2.04
N THR A 88 -8.71 11.71 -2.48
CA THR A 88 -7.84 11.92 -3.62
C THR A 88 -8.67 11.87 -4.91
N PRO A 89 -8.54 12.84 -5.83
CA PRO A 89 -9.17 12.73 -7.15
C PRO A 89 -8.60 11.49 -7.83
N SER A 90 -9.49 10.58 -8.24
CA SER A 90 -9.10 9.36 -8.94
C SER A 90 -8.46 9.76 -10.27
N THR A 91 -7.14 9.77 -10.36
CA THR A 91 -6.48 9.88 -11.66
C THR A 91 -6.75 8.56 -12.38
N GLN A 92 -7.74 8.56 -13.27
CA GLN A 92 -7.98 7.45 -14.18
C GLN A 92 -6.79 7.35 -15.13
N VAL A 93 -5.76 6.61 -14.73
CA VAL A 93 -4.78 6.12 -15.68
C VAL A 93 -5.53 5.16 -16.59
N LYS A 94 -5.76 5.56 -17.84
CA LYS A 94 -6.25 4.68 -18.90
C LYS A 94 -5.13 3.68 -19.18
N VAL A 95 -5.10 2.60 -18.42
CA VAL A 95 -4.16 1.51 -18.62
C VAL A 95 -4.69 0.73 -19.81
N ASP A 96 -4.05 0.88 -20.98
CA ASP A 96 -4.30 0.03 -22.13
C ASP A 96 -4.02 -1.42 -21.72
N ASN A 97 -5.11 -2.16 -21.53
CA ASN A 97 -5.12 -3.47 -20.93
C ASN A 97 -4.91 -4.55 -21.99
N GLN A 98 -3.70 -4.58 -22.57
CA GLN A 98 -3.30 -5.69 -23.43
C GLN A 98 -2.75 -6.83 -22.55
N PRO A 99 -3.36 -8.03 -22.54
CA PRO A 99 -2.81 -9.16 -21.81
C PRO A 99 -1.41 -9.49 -22.37
N ARG A 100 -0.42 -9.57 -21.47
CA ARG A 100 0.92 -10.04 -21.84
C ARG A 100 0.81 -11.45 -22.45
N PRO A 101 1.46 -11.73 -23.59
CA PRO A 101 1.54 -13.09 -24.11
C PRO A 101 2.15 -13.98 -23.04
N ALA A 102 1.52 -15.13 -22.81
CA ALA A 102 2.02 -16.13 -21.87
C ALA A 102 3.41 -16.59 -22.36
N ASP A 103 4.39 -16.63 -21.47
CA ASP A 103 5.65 -17.30 -21.74
C ASP A 103 5.32 -18.76 -22.09
N GLU A 104 5.49 -19.12 -23.37
CA GLU A 104 5.43 -20.49 -23.85
C GLU A 104 6.64 -21.28 -23.35
N PRO A 105 6.49 -22.61 -23.15
CA PRO A 105 7.40 -23.45 -22.37
C PRO A 105 8.82 -23.58 -22.94
#